data_AF-A0A1M4M817-F1
#
_entry.id   AF-A0A1M4M817-F1
#
_cell.length_a   1.000
_cell.length_b   1.000
_cell.length_c   1.000
_cell.angle_alpha   90.00
_cell.angle_beta   90.00
_cell.angle_gamma   90.00
#
_symmetry.space_group_name_H-M   'P 1'
#
loop_
_entity.id
_entity.type
_entity.pdbx_description
1 polymer ?
#
loop_
_entity_poly.entity_id
_entity_poly.type
_entity_poly.pdbx_seq_one_letter_code
_entity_poly.pdbx_strand_id
1 'polypeptide(L)'
;MKCSILKNTLVTLLSLVILTLTTKTSTLAEDIVFGFTPDGIYPVSQTDISLVSEEITITLIRKDYGMVNCRFDFKNNGEAQSVVMAVPARLNEKTTKWTLEEYLNIHNFSVFYEKIDGPVSVKLVDSIPNQPIKNHTNNQTKYSKWYTFTIEFDKNEELSVYTMYSIESFSFDNMYNMFISYTLESGALWEGQIEHAKVIFDIGYYPIYSVTDVFPNNLYRIEDKKLIWERSNFEPEYNLSITQNSNDYTDSNIAWLSKIGDTAGVKAIKERITFFDTSPQIIRDNKQKYLDQYVDFIHKDILKAIYIKSALDLPHGSENPKITDCRVLEHKGNTWCFEIEATDPDLDLIQCHAEVEGVDNYVYKNNFEMNSVSYNPENNQFISKCHLVVEEGNLFKIRFVVKDSIGNFDTKTFSIKKDDTISPLEEVSDTGNLLNNDTVALERDKCVSNEIAEVNHIATPKVPVPNVGTEIPVEEIGKVVLTEKTSPSYLIIKASLAFLICLVILLYLYVKLYKVKKTKNN
;
A
#
# COMPACT_ATOMS: atom_id res chain seq x y z
N MET A 1 -36.24 1.65 59.97
CA MET A 1 -36.03 2.71 58.96
C MET A 1 -34.55 2.91 58.56
N LYS A 2 -33.60 3.14 59.48
CA LYS A 2 -32.17 3.39 59.14
C LYS A 2 -31.43 2.30 58.34
N CYS A 3 -31.82 1.02 58.46
CA CYS A 3 -31.16 -0.09 57.75
C CYS A 3 -31.52 -0.18 56.25
N SER A 4 -32.73 0.27 55.87
CA SER A 4 -33.21 0.25 54.48
C SER A 4 -32.51 1.33 53.65
N ILE A 5 -32.36 2.53 54.21
CA ILE A 5 -31.67 3.66 53.55
C ILE A 5 -30.21 3.30 53.24
N LEU A 6 -29.51 2.64 54.17
CA LEU A 6 -28.11 2.27 53.98
C LEU A 6 -27.93 1.20 52.88
N LYS A 7 -28.83 0.21 52.83
CA LYS A 7 -28.83 -0.84 51.79
C LYS A 7 -29.07 -0.24 50.41
N ASN A 8 -30.04 0.67 50.28
CA ASN A 8 -30.35 1.32 49.01
C ASN A 8 -29.20 2.23 48.56
N THR A 9 -28.54 2.92 49.49
CA THR A 9 -27.36 3.76 49.19
C THR A 9 -26.20 2.90 48.68
N LEU A 10 -25.92 1.76 49.32
CA LEU A 10 -24.86 0.84 48.89
C LEU A 10 -25.13 0.24 47.50
N VAL A 11 -26.37 -0.20 47.24
CA VAL A 11 -26.77 -0.74 45.93
C VAL A 11 -26.65 0.32 44.83
N THR A 12 -27.05 1.57 45.13
CA THR A 12 -26.92 2.68 44.17
C THR A 12 -25.46 2.99 43.87
N LEU A 13 -24.59 3.01 44.89
CA LEU A 13 -23.16 3.23 44.71
C LEU A 13 -22.51 2.11 43.88
N LEU A 14 -22.85 0.86 44.18
CA LEU A 14 -22.34 -0.30 43.45
C LEU A 14 -22.78 -0.27 41.97
N SER A 15 -24.03 0.14 41.73
CA SER A 15 -24.58 0.29 40.37
C SER A 15 -23.86 1.40 39.60
N LEU A 16 -23.52 2.52 40.27
CA LEU A 16 -22.77 3.62 39.65
C LEU A 16 -21.32 3.21 39.31
N VAL A 17 -20.69 2.41 40.17
CA VAL A 17 -19.35 1.86 39.93
C VAL A 17 -19.37 0.85 38.79
N ILE A 18 -20.37 -0.03 38.71
CA ILE A 18 -20.53 -0.95 37.59
C ILE A 18 -20.81 -0.16 36.29
N LEU A 19 -21.63 0.88 36.33
CA LEU A 19 -21.92 1.72 35.17
C LEU A 19 -20.67 2.44 34.66
N THR A 20 -19.84 2.98 35.56
CA THR A 20 -18.58 3.65 35.19
C THR A 20 -17.48 2.68 34.75
N LEU A 21 -17.47 1.44 35.24
CA LEU A 21 -16.58 0.37 34.76
C LEU A 21 -17.05 -0.25 33.43
N THR A 22 -18.35 -0.15 33.11
CA THR A 22 -18.93 -0.66 31.85
C THR A 22 -19.00 0.38 30.74
N THR A 23 -18.80 1.67 31.05
CA THR A 23 -18.46 2.68 30.03
C THR A 23 -17.04 2.41 29.53
N LYS A 24 -16.93 1.44 28.62
CA LYS A 24 -15.74 1.22 27.80
C LYS A 24 -15.47 2.53 27.06
N THR A 25 -14.49 3.31 27.52
CA THR A 25 -13.84 4.27 26.64
C THR A 25 -13.18 3.42 25.56
N SER A 26 -13.79 3.40 24.37
CA SER A 26 -13.19 2.80 23.20
C SER A 26 -12.00 3.68 22.86
N THR A 27 -10.83 3.37 23.41
CA THR A 27 -9.57 3.91 22.93
C THR A 27 -9.32 3.22 21.60
N LEU A 28 -9.71 3.87 20.51
CA LEU A 28 -9.27 3.46 19.19
C LEU A 28 -7.75 3.73 19.17
N ALA A 29 -6.96 2.68 18.98
CA ALA A 29 -5.55 2.83 18.70
C ALA A 29 -5.43 3.41 17.29
N GLU A 30 -4.74 4.54 17.16
CA GLU A 30 -4.29 5.01 15.84
C GLU A 30 -3.08 4.14 15.48
N ASP A 31 -3.32 3.08 14.73
CA ASP A 31 -2.28 2.11 14.36
C ASP A 31 -1.43 2.58 13.17
N ILE A 32 -1.93 3.57 12.41
CA ILE A 32 -1.28 4.12 11.21
C ILE A 32 -1.26 5.65 11.30
N VAL A 33 -0.10 6.24 10.97
CA VAL A 33 0.06 7.65 10.62
C VAL A 33 -0.06 7.77 9.12
N PHE A 34 -0.97 8.61 8.64
CA PHE A 34 -1.16 8.83 7.22
C PHE A 34 -0.09 9.77 6.67
N GLY A 35 0.50 9.36 5.55
CA GLY A 35 1.38 10.17 4.72
C GLY A 35 0.94 10.12 3.27
N PHE A 36 1.66 10.82 2.41
CA PHE A 36 1.27 10.99 1.01
C PHE A 36 1.84 9.87 0.13
N THR A 37 0.99 9.30 -0.74
CA THR A 37 1.41 8.38 -1.80
C THR A 37 1.56 9.16 -3.11
N PRO A 38 2.76 9.19 -3.72
CA PRO A 38 2.96 9.72 -5.08
C PRO A 38 1.96 9.16 -6.09
N ASP A 39 1.54 10.00 -7.03
CA ASP A 39 0.45 9.71 -7.97
C ASP A 39 0.77 10.34 -9.34
N GLY A 40 0.12 9.86 -10.40
CA GLY A 40 0.31 10.35 -11.76
C GLY A 40 -0.44 11.66 -12.05
N ILE A 41 -0.45 12.05 -13.32
CA ILE A 41 -1.19 13.22 -13.82
C ILE A 41 -2.58 12.77 -14.28
N TYR A 42 -3.59 13.54 -13.90
CA TYR A 42 -5.00 13.28 -14.22
C TYR A 42 -5.48 14.24 -15.31
N PRO A 43 -6.23 13.76 -16.31
CA PRO A 43 -7.00 14.65 -17.17
C PRO A 43 -8.22 15.17 -16.40
N VAL A 44 -8.47 16.49 -16.43
CA VAL A 44 -9.64 17.10 -15.75
C VAL A 44 -10.93 16.90 -16.54
N SER A 45 -10.82 16.61 -17.84
CA SER A 45 -11.90 16.27 -18.75
C SER A 45 -11.47 15.17 -19.71
N GLN A 46 -12.43 14.48 -20.34
CA GLN A 46 -12.12 13.55 -21.42
C GLN A 46 -11.33 14.23 -22.54
N THR A 47 -10.41 13.50 -23.13
CA THR A 47 -9.40 14.04 -24.03
C THR A 47 -8.90 12.95 -24.97
N ASP A 48 -8.52 13.33 -26.19
CA ASP A 48 -7.88 12.44 -27.18
C ASP A 48 -6.35 12.39 -26.98
N ILE A 49 -5.91 12.48 -25.72
CA ILE A 49 -4.49 12.43 -25.35
C ILE A 49 -4.19 11.07 -24.75
N SER A 50 -3.15 10.43 -25.26
CA SER A 50 -2.57 9.21 -24.69
C SER A 50 -1.38 9.53 -23.81
N LEU A 51 -1.24 8.80 -22.70
CA LEU A 51 0.00 8.72 -21.93
C LEU A 51 0.87 7.62 -22.57
N VAL A 52 1.89 8.02 -23.33
CA VAL A 52 2.78 7.12 -24.07
C VAL A 52 3.77 6.48 -23.12
N SER A 53 4.43 7.29 -22.28
CA SER A 53 5.34 6.76 -21.28
C SER A 53 5.36 7.56 -19.98
N GLU A 54 5.77 6.89 -18.90
CA GLU A 54 6.09 7.54 -17.63
C GLU A 54 7.40 7.02 -17.02
N GLU A 55 8.21 7.94 -16.50
CA GLU A 55 9.39 7.62 -15.69
C GLU A 55 9.30 8.38 -14.36
N ILE A 56 9.17 7.61 -13.29
CA ILE A 56 8.93 8.11 -11.94
C ILE A 56 10.10 7.74 -11.06
N THR A 57 10.67 8.70 -10.36
CA THR A 57 11.71 8.48 -9.35
C THR A 57 11.26 9.03 -8.02
N ILE A 58 11.09 8.13 -7.05
CA ILE A 58 10.77 8.43 -5.65
C ILE A 58 12.06 8.21 -4.84
N THR A 59 12.65 9.29 -4.34
CA THR A 59 13.91 9.24 -3.59
C THR A 59 13.69 9.59 -2.12
N LEU A 60 14.07 8.67 -1.22
CA LEU A 60 14.15 8.95 0.21
C LEU A 60 15.42 9.73 0.55
N ILE A 61 15.26 11.01 0.90
CA ILE A 61 16.39 11.89 1.24
C ILE A 61 16.70 11.80 2.75
N ARG A 62 15.66 11.66 3.58
CA ARG A 62 15.80 11.40 5.02
C ARG A 62 14.67 10.48 5.48
N LYS A 63 14.66 10.14 6.78
CA LYS A 63 13.81 9.13 7.42
C LYS A 63 12.45 8.85 6.74
N ASP A 64 11.64 9.88 6.55
CA ASP A 64 10.29 9.83 5.99
C ASP A 64 10.05 10.85 4.87
N TYR A 65 11.04 11.71 4.58
CA TYR A 65 10.93 12.73 3.55
C TYR A 65 11.36 12.20 2.19
N GLY A 66 10.47 12.36 1.22
CA GLY A 66 10.66 11.95 -0.17
C GLY A 66 10.76 13.14 -1.12
N MET A 67 11.63 13.02 -2.13
CA MET A 67 11.54 13.81 -3.35
C MET A 67 10.97 12.95 -4.47
N VAL A 68 10.05 13.51 -5.25
CA VAL A 68 9.43 12.83 -6.37
C VAL A 68 9.72 13.63 -7.64
N ASN A 69 10.29 12.96 -8.62
CA ASN A 69 10.54 13.50 -9.95
C ASN A 69 9.85 12.60 -10.96
N CYS A 70 8.99 13.19 -11.78
CA CYS A 70 8.24 12.45 -12.78
C CYS A 70 8.48 13.07 -14.15
N ARG A 71 8.58 12.21 -15.15
CA ARG A 71 8.47 12.56 -16.57
C ARG A 71 7.29 11.78 -17.14
N PHE A 72 6.43 12.46 -17.88
CA PHE A 72 5.32 11.87 -18.60
C PHE A 72 5.40 12.32 -20.06
N ASP A 73 5.40 11.37 -20.98
CA ASP A 73 5.38 11.64 -22.41
C ASP A 73 3.95 11.42 -22.92
N PHE A 74 3.35 12.47 -23.47
CA PHE A 74 1.97 12.48 -23.94
C PHE A 74 1.91 12.61 -25.46
N LYS A 75 0.84 12.08 -26.06
CA LYS A 75 0.55 12.20 -27.49
C LYS A 75 -0.86 12.69 -27.74
N ASN A 76 -1.02 13.69 -28.61
CA ASN A 76 -2.32 14.12 -29.08
C ASN A 76 -2.77 13.36 -30.33
N ASN A 77 -3.79 12.52 -30.20
CA ASN A 77 -4.34 11.75 -31.32
C ASN A 77 -5.40 12.53 -32.12
N GLY A 78 -5.85 13.67 -31.59
CA GLY A 78 -6.91 14.48 -32.15
C GLY A 78 -6.44 15.77 -32.82
N GLU A 79 -7.35 16.75 -32.89
CA GLU A 79 -7.02 18.11 -33.31
C GLU A 79 -6.24 18.86 -32.22
N ALA A 80 -5.66 20.02 -32.56
CA ALA A 80 -4.97 20.86 -31.58
C ALA A 80 -5.93 21.25 -30.44
N GLN A 81 -5.47 21.10 -29.19
CA GLN A 81 -6.30 21.27 -27.99
C GLN A 81 -5.50 21.72 -26.77
N SER A 82 -6.15 22.51 -25.91
CA SER A 82 -5.65 22.91 -24.60
C SER A 82 -6.20 21.95 -23.53
N VAL A 83 -5.31 21.25 -22.83
CA VAL A 83 -5.71 20.24 -21.84
C VAL A 83 -5.43 20.74 -20.43
N VAL A 84 -6.45 20.70 -19.58
CA VAL A 84 -6.28 20.96 -18.15
C VAL A 84 -5.92 19.65 -17.46
N MET A 85 -4.75 19.63 -16.84
CA MET A 85 -4.19 18.51 -16.11
C MET A 85 -4.24 18.78 -14.61
N ALA A 86 -4.25 17.71 -13.81
CA ALA A 86 -4.26 17.81 -12.36
C ALA A 86 -3.31 16.82 -11.69
N VAL A 87 -2.70 17.24 -10.59
CA VAL A 87 -1.93 16.38 -9.68
C VAL A 87 -2.52 16.51 -8.27
N PRO A 88 -2.77 15.40 -7.55
CA PRO A 88 -3.24 15.44 -6.18
C PRO A 88 -2.34 16.31 -5.28
N ALA A 89 -2.93 17.27 -4.57
CA ALA A 89 -2.17 18.19 -3.71
C ALA A 89 -2.29 17.85 -2.22
N ARG A 90 -3.47 17.35 -1.80
CA ARG A 90 -3.77 17.03 -0.40
C ARG A 90 -4.69 15.81 -0.28
N LEU A 91 -4.37 14.89 0.63
CA LEU A 91 -5.23 13.78 1.01
C LEU A 91 -6.50 14.27 1.72
N ASN A 92 -7.63 13.61 1.51
CA ASN A 92 -8.89 13.87 2.21
C ASN A 92 -8.93 13.17 3.59
N GLU A 93 -7.88 13.38 4.38
CA GLU A 93 -7.75 12.83 5.71
C GLU A 93 -7.78 13.93 6.78
N LYS A 94 -8.15 13.54 8.00
CA LYS A 94 -8.17 14.43 9.17
C LYS A 94 -6.82 14.38 9.86
N THR A 95 -6.34 15.55 10.27
CA THR A 95 -5.17 15.65 11.15
C THR A 95 -5.47 15.03 12.50
N THR A 96 -4.49 14.34 13.07
CA THR A 96 -4.56 13.79 14.42
C THR A 96 -3.37 14.29 15.25
N LYS A 97 -3.16 13.73 16.44
CA LYS A 97 -1.94 13.99 17.22
C LYS A 97 -0.69 13.50 16.49
N TRP A 98 -0.83 12.47 15.65
CA TRP A 98 0.29 11.79 14.99
C TRP A 98 0.33 12.07 13.49
N THR A 99 -0.84 12.24 12.85
CA THR A 99 -0.96 12.65 11.44
C THR A 99 -1.00 14.16 11.36
N LEU A 100 0.13 14.77 11.01
CA LEU A 100 0.27 16.22 10.89
C LEU A 100 -0.23 16.70 9.52
N GLU A 101 -0.62 17.98 9.42
CA GLU A 101 -1.14 18.54 8.18
C GLU A 101 -0.11 18.45 7.04
N GLU A 102 1.15 18.73 7.34
CA GLU A 102 2.25 18.66 6.39
C GLU A 102 2.47 17.27 5.78
N TYR A 103 2.08 16.19 6.47
CA TYR A 103 2.18 14.81 5.96
C TYR A 103 1.11 14.50 4.92
N LEU A 104 0.00 15.23 4.96
CA LEU A 104 -1.14 15.06 4.06
C LEU A 104 -1.02 15.86 2.77
N ASN A 105 0.03 16.67 2.62
CA ASN A 105 0.24 17.57 1.48
C ASN A 105 1.53 17.23 0.73
N ILE A 106 1.53 17.47 -0.60
CA ILE A 106 2.77 17.62 -1.34
C ILE A 106 3.24 19.08 -1.27
N HIS A 107 4.55 19.28 -1.30
CA HIS A 107 5.20 20.59 -1.17
C HIS A 107 6.09 20.88 -2.36
N ASN A 108 6.38 22.17 -2.59
CA ASN A 108 7.30 22.63 -3.64
C ASN A 108 6.94 22.13 -5.06
N PHE A 109 5.64 21.95 -5.33
CA PHE A 109 5.16 21.43 -6.61
C PHE A 109 5.52 22.36 -7.76
N SER A 110 6.18 21.81 -8.76
CA SER A 110 6.58 22.51 -9.99
C SER A 110 6.30 21.63 -11.20
N VAL A 111 5.95 22.28 -12.31
CA VAL A 111 5.68 21.62 -13.60
C VAL A 111 6.49 22.32 -14.68
N PHE A 112 7.08 21.56 -15.59
CA PHE A 112 7.80 22.05 -16.76
C PHE A 112 7.35 21.26 -17.99
N TYR A 113 7.41 21.86 -19.17
CA TYR A 113 7.22 21.13 -20.43
C TYR A 113 7.96 21.86 -21.56
N GLU A 114 8.15 21.17 -22.68
CA GLU A 114 9.15 21.51 -23.70
C GLU A 114 8.95 22.86 -24.39
N LYS A 115 7.72 23.41 -24.43
CA LYS A 115 7.43 24.66 -25.16
C LYS A 115 7.70 25.95 -24.39
N ILE A 116 8.00 25.89 -23.09
CA ILE A 116 8.20 27.09 -22.27
C ILE A 116 9.55 27.11 -21.56
N ASP A 117 10.15 28.30 -21.52
CA ASP A 117 11.32 28.57 -20.70
C ASP A 117 10.88 28.91 -19.27
N GLY A 118 10.74 27.88 -18.43
CA GLY A 118 10.44 28.02 -16.99
C GLY A 118 9.25 27.20 -16.52
N PRO A 119 8.84 27.37 -15.23
CA PRO A 119 7.75 26.59 -14.67
C PRO A 119 6.38 27.04 -15.19
N VAL A 120 5.48 26.08 -15.38
CA VAL A 120 4.07 26.33 -15.71
C VAL A 120 3.36 26.98 -14.53
N SER A 121 2.45 27.92 -14.81
CA SER A 121 1.57 28.48 -13.78
C SER A 121 0.58 27.43 -13.30
N VAL A 122 0.65 27.10 -12.00
CA VAL A 122 -0.21 26.12 -11.33
C VAL A 122 -1.26 26.81 -10.44
N LYS A 123 -2.46 26.24 -10.38
CA LYS A 123 -3.57 26.68 -9.52
C LYS A 123 -3.95 25.58 -8.55
N LEU A 124 -4.03 25.90 -7.26
CA LEU A 124 -4.57 25.01 -6.24
C LEU A 124 -6.11 25.12 -6.21
N VAL A 125 -6.81 23.99 -6.33
CA VAL A 125 -8.28 23.91 -6.31
C VAL A 125 -8.74 22.84 -5.31
N ASP A 126 -9.97 22.97 -4.79
CA ASP A 126 -10.53 22.04 -3.79
C ASP A 126 -11.05 20.73 -4.42
N SER A 127 -11.33 20.71 -5.72
CA SER A 127 -11.78 19.52 -6.43
C SER A 127 -11.59 19.62 -7.93
N ILE A 128 -11.53 18.46 -8.58
CA ILE A 128 -11.72 18.29 -10.03
C ILE A 128 -13.02 17.54 -10.30
N PRO A 129 -13.63 17.67 -11.50
CA PRO A 129 -14.79 16.87 -11.89
C PRO A 129 -14.48 15.38 -11.85
N ASN A 130 -15.48 14.56 -11.50
CA ASN A 130 -15.42 13.09 -11.59
C ASN A 130 -14.15 12.46 -11.00
N GLN A 131 -13.73 12.89 -9.79
CA GLN A 131 -12.55 12.33 -9.13
C GLN A 131 -12.60 10.80 -9.14
N PRO A 132 -11.70 10.14 -9.89
CA PRO A 132 -11.85 8.72 -10.19
C PRO A 132 -11.46 7.86 -9.00
N ILE A 133 -10.52 8.33 -8.17
CA ILE A 133 -10.07 7.58 -6.99
C ILE A 133 -10.86 7.96 -5.75
N LYS A 134 -11.53 6.96 -5.19
CA LYS A 134 -12.29 7.05 -3.94
C LYS A 134 -11.66 6.18 -2.88
N ASN A 135 -11.81 6.57 -1.62
CA ASN A 135 -11.41 5.76 -0.50
C ASN A 135 -12.37 4.55 -0.39
N HIS A 136 -11.81 3.35 -0.50
CA HIS A 136 -12.55 2.10 -0.52
C HIS A 136 -13.43 1.90 0.73
N THR A 137 -13.07 2.48 1.87
CA THR A 137 -13.79 2.25 3.14
C THR A 137 -15.08 3.05 3.27
N ASN A 138 -15.18 4.22 2.64
CA ASN A 138 -16.27 5.17 2.87
C ASN A 138 -16.81 5.81 1.59
N ASN A 139 -16.30 5.43 0.42
CA ASN A 139 -16.66 5.95 -0.90
C ASN A 139 -16.50 7.48 -1.04
N GLN A 140 -15.72 8.11 -0.16
CA GLN A 140 -15.36 9.53 -0.25
C GLN A 140 -14.21 9.70 -1.22
N THR A 141 -14.04 10.90 -1.78
CA THR A 141 -12.86 11.19 -2.62
C THR A 141 -11.58 11.02 -1.81
N LYS A 142 -10.55 10.42 -2.41
CA LYS A 142 -9.24 10.23 -1.76
C LYS A 142 -8.52 11.56 -1.49
N TYR A 143 -8.77 12.57 -2.33
CA TYR A 143 -8.07 13.85 -2.29
C TYR A 143 -9.04 15.01 -2.01
N SER A 144 -8.55 16.00 -1.27
CA SER A 144 -9.31 17.21 -0.92
C SER A 144 -8.77 18.48 -1.58
N LYS A 145 -7.60 18.42 -2.22
CA LYS A 145 -7.04 19.50 -3.04
C LYS A 145 -6.22 18.96 -4.20
N TRP A 146 -6.11 19.78 -5.24
CA TRP A 146 -5.42 19.45 -6.49
C TRP A 146 -4.63 20.65 -7.01
N TYR A 147 -3.43 20.41 -7.52
CA TYR A 147 -2.78 21.38 -8.40
C TYR A 147 -3.27 21.16 -9.82
N THR A 148 -3.64 22.23 -10.50
CA THR A 148 -4.13 22.21 -11.88
C THR A 148 -3.30 23.14 -12.75
N PHE A 149 -3.07 22.73 -13.99
CA PHE A 149 -2.30 23.49 -14.98
C PHE A 149 -2.79 23.14 -16.39
N THR A 150 -2.43 23.97 -17.36
CA THR A 150 -2.86 23.80 -18.76
C THR A 150 -1.64 23.58 -19.64
N ILE A 151 -1.73 22.59 -20.52
CA ILE A 151 -0.74 22.27 -21.55
C ILE A 151 -1.41 22.40 -22.92
N GLU A 152 -0.69 23.01 -23.87
CA GLU A 152 -1.16 23.23 -25.24
C GLU A 152 -0.55 22.19 -26.18
N PHE A 153 -1.41 21.34 -26.76
CA PHE A 153 -1.00 20.34 -27.73
C PHE A 153 -1.39 20.77 -29.15
N ASP A 154 -0.42 20.74 -30.05
CA ASP A 154 -0.69 20.78 -31.49
C ASP A 154 -1.23 19.42 -31.96
N LYS A 155 -1.79 19.39 -33.16
CA LYS A 155 -2.31 18.16 -33.76
C LYS A 155 -1.19 17.13 -33.97
N ASN A 156 -1.40 15.88 -33.55
CA ASN A 156 -0.44 14.78 -33.65
C ASN A 156 0.90 15.03 -32.93
N GLU A 157 0.91 15.94 -31.96
CA GLU A 157 2.13 16.30 -31.24
C GLU A 157 2.41 15.32 -30.09
N GLU A 158 3.69 15.07 -29.86
CA GLU A 158 4.21 14.42 -28.66
C GLU A 158 4.95 15.45 -27.81
N LEU A 159 4.68 15.46 -26.50
CA LEU A 159 5.30 16.39 -25.55
C LEU A 159 5.64 15.68 -24.24
N SER A 160 6.82 16.00 -23.71
CA SER A 160 7.21 15.64 -22.35
C SER A 160 6.76 16.70 -21.32
N VAL A 161 6.08 16.24 -20.28
CA VAL A 161 5.71 17.01 -19.09
C VAL A 161 6.48 16.48 -17.90
N TYR A 162 7.11 17.38 -17.16
CA TYR A 162 7.92 17.05 -15.99
C TYR A 162 7.25 17.62 -14.74
N THR A 163 7.11 16.81 -13.70
CA THR A 163 6.62 17.26 -12.40
C THR A 163 7.64 16.95 -11.31
N MET A 164 7.75 17.86 -10.35
CA MET A 164 8.66 17.72 -9.22
C MET A 164 7.98 18.21 -7.96
N TYR A 165 8.09 17.46 -6.88
CA TYR A 165 7.58 17.85 -5.56
C TYR A 165 8.28 17.07 -4.45
N SER A 166 8.04 17.51 -3.22
CA SER A 166 8.48 16.81 -2.02
C SER A 166 7.31 16.40 -1.15
N ILE A 167 7.49 15.33 -0.39
CA ILE A 167 6.54 14.83 0.60
C ILE A 167 7.22 14.77 1.96
N GLU A 168 6.56 15.26 3.00
CA GLU A 168 7.15 15.30 4.34
C GLU A 168 7.17 13.93 5.01
N SER A 169 6.17 13.10 4.74
CA SER A 169 6.08 11.74 5.30
C SER A 169 5.32 10.81 4.38
N PHE A 170 5.81 9.58 4.24
CA PHE A 170 5.03 8.44 3.76
C PHE A 170 4.18 7.87 4.90
N SER A 171 3.17 7.06 4.59
CA SER A 171 2.39 6.40 5.64
C SER A 171 3.27 5.42 6.43
N PHE A 172 3.06 5.34 7.73
CA PHE A 172 3.77 4.35 8.57
C PHE A 172 2.92 3.87 9.73
N ASP A 173 3.18 2.66 10.21
CA ASP A 173 2.48 2.06 11.34
C ASP A 173 3.26 2.14 12.66
N ASN A 174 2.60 1.71 13.74
CA ASN A 174 3.20 1.63 15.07
C ASN A 174 4.30 0.55 15.21
N MET A 175 4.47 -0.31 14.21
CA MET A 175 5.54 -1.31 14.10
C MET A 175 6.75 -0.79 13.30
N TYR A 176 6.76 0.50 12.95
CA TYR A 176 7.79 1.18 12.15
C TYR A 176 7.87 0.70 10.70
N ASN A 177 6.83 0.03 10.19
CA ASN A 177 6.72 -0.21 8.75
C ASN A 177 6.34 1.10 8.07
N MET A 178 7.14 1.50 7.09
CA MET A 178 6.86 2.63 6.21
C MET A 178 6.39 2.10 4.85
N PHE A 179 5.26 2.62 4.37
CA PHE A 179 4.61 2.22 3.13
C PHE A 179 4.90 3.25 2.04
N ILE A 180 5.78 2.89 1.12
CA ILE A 180 6.18 3.75 0.00
C ILE A 180 5.53 3.17 -1.25
N SER A 181 4.69 3.96 -1.92
CA SER A 181 3.86 3.45 -3.02
C SER A 181 3.82 4.45 -4.18
N TYR A 182 3.33 4.01 -5.33
CA TYR A 182 3.00 4.87 -6.47
C TYR A 182 1.64 4.46 -7.04
N THR A 183 0.75 5.43 -7.25
CA THR A 183 -0.55 5.20 -7.89
C THR A 183 -0.43 5.15 -9.41
N LEU A 184 -0.28 3.96 -9.96
CA LEU A 184 -0.12 3.71 -11.39
C LEU A 184 -1.47 3.79 -12.14
N GLU A 185 -2.56 3.40 -11.49
CA GLU A 185 -3.92 3.34 -12.07
C GLU A 185 -4.43 4.69 -12.61
N SER A 186 -3.81 5.80 -12.19
CA SER A 186 -4.06 7.13 -12.75
C SER A 186 -3.78 7.20 -14.26
N GLY A 187 -2.88 6.34 -14.77
CA GLY A 187 -2.61 6.19 -16.19
C GLY A 187 -3.79 5.69 -17.02
N ALA A 188 -4.70 4.88 -16.43
CA ALA A 188 -5.88 4.34 -17.13
C ALA A 188 -6.92 5.41 -17.49
N LEU A 189 -6.74 6.64 -17.00
CA LEU A 189 -7.62 7.77 -17.29
C LEU A 189 -7.30 8.43 -18.64
N TRP A 190 -6.13 8.15 -19.20
CA TRP A 190 -5.70 8.61 -20.51
C TRP A 190 -6.14 7.65 -21.60
N GLU A 191 -6.14 8.11 -22.84
CA GLU A 191 -6.57 7.28 -23.97
C GLU A 191 -5.53 6.17 -24.25
N GLY A 192 -5.98 4.92 -24.28
CA GLY A 192 -5.17 3.78 -24.71
C GLY A 192 -4.30 3.16 -23.60
N GLN A 193 -3.39 2.27 -24.02
CA GLN A 193 -2.43 1.61 -23.14
C GLN A 193 -1.17 2.46 -22.96
N ILE A 194 -0.44 2.22 -21.88
CA ILE A 194 0.88 2.84 -21.68
C ILE A 194 1.92 1.98 -22.40
N GLU A 195 2.64 2.58 -23.35
CA GLU A 195 3.67 1.88 -24.12
C GLU A 195 4.89 1.54 -23.25
N HIS A 196 5.27 2.43 -22.33
CA HIS A 196 6.39 2.20 -21.40
C HIS A 196 6.18 2.88 -20.05
N ALA A 197 6.36 2.15 -18.96
CA ALA A 197 6.36 2.74 -17.62
C ALA A 197 7.54 2.24 -16.81
N LYS A 198 8.17 3.15 -16.09
CA LYS A 198 9.30 2.88 -15.21
C LYS A 198 9.15 3.62 -13.90
N VAL A 199 9.17 2.89 -12.80
CA VAL A 199 9.09 3.45 -11.45
C VAL A 199 10.30 3.02 -10.65
N ILE A 200 11.03 4.00 -10.12
CA ILE A 200 12.24 3.82 -9.35
C ILE A 200 11.97 4.25 -7.91
N PHE A 201 11.99 3.29 -6.99
CA PHE A 201 12.06 3.56 -5.57
C PHE A 201 13.54 3.59 -5.14
N ASP A 202 14.10 4.79 -5.05
CA ASP A 202 15.44 5.01 -4.51
C ASP A 202 15.35 5.19 -3.00
N ILE A 203 15.59 4.10 -2.27
CA ILE A 203 15.50 4.13 -0.81
C ILE A 203 16.76 4.70 -0.14
N GLY A 204 17.76 5.12 -0.92
CA GLY A 204 18.99 5.87 -0.61
C GLY A 204 19.44 5.96 0.86
N TYR A 205 18.65 6.69 1.66
CA TYR A 205 18.84 6.86 3.11
C TYR A 205 18.94 5.53 3.87
N TYR A 206 18.14 4.53 3.50
CA TYR A 206 18.13 3.21 4.11
C TYR A 206 18.89 2.17 3.28
N PRO A 207 19.43 1.13 3.92
CA PRO A 207 19.99 -0.02 3.22
C PRO A 207 18.89 -0.87 2.58
N ILE A 208 19.20 -1.49 1.43
CA ILE A 208 18.24 -2.32 0.68
C ILE A 208 17.66 -3.46 1.52
N TYR A 209 18.46 -4.05 2.42
CA TYR A 209 18.00 -5.13 3.31
C TYR A 209 16.89 -4.70 4.29
N SER A 210 16.63 -3.40 4.45
CA SER A 210 15.53 -2.92 5.29
C SER A 210 14.16 -2.95 4.61
N VAL A 211 14.11 -3.17 3.29
CA VAL A 211 12.84 -3.45 2.60
C VAL A 211 12.38 -4.84 3.05
N THR A 212 11.12 -4.96 3.46
CA THR A 212 10.53 -6.19 3.98
C THR A 212 9.54 -6.80 3.00
N ASP A 213 8.93 -5.98 2.15
CA ASP A 213 7.94 -6.43 1.18
C ASP A 213 7.94 -5.56 -0.08
N VAL A 214 7.52 -6.14 -1.20
CA VAL A 214 7.36 -5.46 -2.49
C VAL A 214 6.14 -5.99 -3.23
N PHE A 215 5.42 -5.11 -3.92
CA PHE A 215 4.23 -5.45 -4.69
C PHE A 215 4.18 -4.67 -6.02
N PRO A 216 3.88 -5.34 -7.15
CA PRO A 216 3.90 -6.80 -7.32
C PRO A 216 5.34 -7.32 -7.30
N ASN A 217 5.57 -8.50 -6.76
CA ASN A 217 6.93 -8.93 -6.41
C ASN A 217 7.84 -9.36 -7.58
N ASN A 218 7.30 -9.93 -8.66
CA ASN A 218 8.09 -10.51 -9.75
C ASN A 218 8.68 -9.46 -10.72
N LEU A 219 8.21 -8.22 -10.68
CA LEU A 219 8.55 -7.21 -11.69
C LEU A 219 9.70 -6.25 -11.33
N TYR A 220 10.24 -6.38 -10.12
CA TYR A 220 11.35 -5.52 -9.69
C TYR A 220 12.72 -6.07 -10.09
N ARG A 221 13.66 -5.14 -10.28
CA ARG A 221 15.11 -5.38 -10.20
C ARG A 221 15.73 -4.48 -9.13
N ILE A 222 16.83 -4.94 -8.55
CA ILE A 222 17.63 -4.18 -7.59
C ILE A 222 18.92 -3.70 -8.28
N GLU A 223 19.12 -2.39 -8.25
CA GLU A 223 20.37 -1.75 -8.65
C GLU A 223 20.86 -0.87 -7.49
N ASP A 224 21.90 -1.31 -6.78
CA ASP A 224 22.39 -0.67 -5.55
C ASP A 224 21.27 -0.53 -4.49
N LYS A 225 20.81 0.69 -4.20
CA LYS A 225 19.71 0.99 -3.27
C LYS A 225 18.40 1.31 -3.97
N LYS A 226 18.26 0.94 -5.24
CA LYS A 226 17.08 1.21 -6.05
C LYS A 226 16.32 -0.07 -6.33
N LEU A 227 15.01 -0.02 -6.07
CA LEU A 227 14.05 -0.99 -6.59
C LEU A 227 13.44 -0.38 -7.85
N ILE A 228 13.70 -0.99 -8.99
CA ILE A 228 13.24 -0.51 -10.29
C ILE A 228 12.19 -1.48 -10.81
N TRP A 229 10.99 -0.97 -11.01
CA TRP A 229 9.92 -1.63 -11.71
C TRP A 229 9.82 -1.04 -13.12
N GLU A 230 9.66 -1.90 -14.12
CA GLU A 230 9.60 -1.46 -15.52
C GLU A 230 8.71 -2.41 -16.34
N ARG A 231 7.81 -1.84 -17.14
CA ARG A 231 6.86 -2.56 -17.99
C ARG A 231 6.66 -1.83 -19.31
N SER A 232 6.16 -2.57 -20.29
CA SER A 232 5.77 -2.04 -21.59
C SER A 232 4.45 -2.64 -22.02
N ASN A 233 3.70 -1.88 -22.82
CA ASN A 233 2.42 -2.26 -23.43
C ASN A 233 1.45 -2.89 -22.42
N PHE A 234 1.11 -2.16 -21.37
CA PHE A 234 0.26 -2.68 -20.31
C PHE A 234 -0.84 -1.70 -19.92
N GLU A 235 -1.89 -2.25 -19.32
CA GLU A 235 -2.96 -1.48 -18.70
C GLU A 235 -2.65 -1.31 -17.21
N PRO A 236 -2.66 -0.07 -16.68
CA PRO A 236 -2.33 0.17 -15.28
C PRO A 236 -3.52 -0.19 -14.39
N GLU A 237 -3.60 -1.45 -14.02
CA GLU A 237 -4.70 -2.03 -13.24
C GLU A 237 -4.38 -2.23 -11.75
N TYR A 238 -3.15 -1.92 -11.35
CA TYR A 238 -2.68 -2.08 -9.98
C TYR A 238 -1.66 -1.01 -9.63
N ASN A 239 -1.56 -0.70 -8.35
CA ASN A 239 -0.58 0.25 -7.82
C ASN A 239 0.69 -0.47 -7.34
N LEU A 240 1.78 0.28 -7.23
CA LEU A 240 3.07 -0.24 -6.78
C LEU A 240 3.27 0.06 -5.31
N SER A 241 3.85 -0.86 -4.55
CA SER A 241 4.14 -0.65 -3.14
C SER A 241 5.42 -1.36 -2.71
N ILE A 242 6.17 -0.71 -1.81
CA ILE A 242 7.25 -1.32 -1.05
C ILE A 242 7.04 -1.01 0.43
N THR A 243 7.30 -2.00 1.28
CA THR A 243 7.29 -1.84 2.73
C THR A 243 8.72 -1.85 3.24
N GLN A 244 9.06 -0.89 4.10
CA GLN A 244 10.38 -0.73 4.65
C GLN A 244 10.32 -0.69 6.17
N ASN A 245 11.21 -1.43 6.84
CA ASN A 245 11.34 -1.39 8.30
C ASN A 245 12.83 -1.30 8.68
N SER A 246 13.31 -0.08 8.95
CA SER A 246 14.69 0.13 9.39
C SER A 246 14.91 -0.18 10.86
N ASN A 247 13.85 -0.12 11.67
CA ASN A 247 13.96 -0.25 13.13
C ASN A 247 14.52 -1.63 13.52
N ASP A 248 14.12 -2.67 12.79
CA ASP A 248 14.58 -4.05 12.99
C ASP A 248 16.10 -4.20 12.90
N TYR A 249 16.76 -3.34 12.12
CA TYR A 249 18.19 -3.42 11.82
C TYR A 249 19.05 -2.43 12.61
N THR A 250 18.48 -1.76 13.62
CA THR A 250 19.23 -0.82 14.47
C THR A 250 20.06 -1.55 15.53
N ASP A 251 21.22 -0.99 15.91
CA ASP A 251 22.04 -1.51 17.02
C ASP A 251 21.25 -1.61 18.33
N SER A 252 20.36 -0.65 18.56
CA SER A 252 19.46 -0.63 19.72
C SER A 252 18.50 -1.82 19.74
N ASN A 253 17.88 -2.15 18.60
CA ASN A 253 16.99 -3.31 18.51
C ASN A 253 17.78 -4.63 18.68
N ILE A 254 18.93 -4.75 18.01
CA ILE A 254 19.81 -5.92 18.14
C ILE A 254 20.27 -6.12 19.60
N ALA A 255 20.63 -5.04 20.30
CA ALA A 255 21.01 -5.07 21.70
C ALA A 255 19.83 -5.46 22.61
N TRP A 256 18.62 -4.96 22.31
CA TRP A 256 17.41 -5.32 23.03
C TRP A 256 17.05 -6.81 22.85
N LEU A 257 17.06 -7.31 21.62
CA LEU A 257 16.84 -8.75 21.31
C LEU A 257 17.86 -9.63 22.04
N SER A 258 19.13 -9.22 22.02
CA SER A 258 20.20 -9.92 22.76
C SER A 258 19.93 -9.94 24.27
N LYS A 259 19.44 -8.83 24.84
CA LYS A 259 19.14 -8.70 26.27
C LYS A 259 17.95 -9.57 26.71
N ILE A 260 16.93 -9.73 25.86
CA ILE A 260 15.78 -10.60 26.14
C ILE A 260 16.06 -12.08 25.81
N GLY A 261 17.25 -12.39 25.29
CA GLY A 261 17.67 -13.75 24.95
C GLY A 261 17.18 -14.25 23.58
N ASP A 262 16.69 -13.38 22.72
CA ASP A 262 16.27 -13.74 21.36
C ASP A 262 17.48 -13.86 20.42
N THR A 263 18.21 -14.97 20.59
CA THR A 263 19.37 -15.30 19.76
C THR A 263 19.00 -15.62 18.32
N ALA A 264 17.78 -16.11 18.06
CA ALA A 264 17.30 -16.45 16.73
C ALA A 264 17.03 -15.19 15.91
N GLY A 265 16.34 -14.19 16.48
CA GLY A 265 16.10 -12.90 15.83
C GLY A 265 17.40 -12.17 15.49
N VAL A 266 18.35 -12.10 16.44
CA VAL A 266 19.67 -11.49 16.19
C VAL A 266 20.43 -12.20 15.07
N LYS A 267 20.36 -13.53 15.02
CA LYS A 267 20.99 -14.31 13.96
C LYS A 267 20.34 -14.01 12.60
N ALA A 268 19.01 -14.01 12.52
CA ALA A 268 18.28 -13.72 11.28
C ALA A 268 18.61 -12.33 10.72
N ILE A 269 18.69 -11.30 11.57
CA ILE A 269 19.10 -9.94 11.19
C ILE A 269 20.50 -9.93 10.57
N LYS A 270 21.48 -10.56 11.24
CA LYS A 270 22.87 -10.61 10.76
C LYS A 270 23.02 -11.38 9.45
N GLU A 271 22.29 -12.49 9.32
CA GLU A 271 22.28 -13.29 8.09
C GLU A 271 21.71 -12.51 6.91
N ARG A 272 20.65 -11.72 7.15
CA ARG A 272 20.08 -10.84 6.12
C ARG A 272 21.07 -9.76 5.69
N ILE A 273 21.67 -9.04 6.63
CA ILE A 273 22.68 -8.00 6.33
C ILE A 273 23.82 -8.61 5.49
N THR A 274 24.38 -9.74 5.96
CA THR A 274 25.49 -10.44 5.27
C THR A 274 25.11 -10.86 3.85
N PHE A 275 23.86 -11.28 3.63
CA PHE A 275 23.38 -11.67 2.31
C PHE A 275 23.40 -10.49 1.33
N PHE A 276 22.87 -9.33 1.73
CA PHE A 276 22.84 -8.14 0.87
C PHE A 276 24.20 -7.45 0.73
N ASP A 277 25.14 -7.69 1.66
CA ASP A 277 26.55 -7.28 1.49
C ASP A 277 27.30 -8.13 0.45
N THR A 278 26.74 -9.27 0.02
CA THR A 278 27.33 -10.10 -1.03
C THR A 278 27.20 -9.40 -2.38
N SER A 279 28.33 -9.04 -3.00
CA SER A 279 28.32 -8.37 -4.30
C SER A 279 27.64 -9.20 -5.40
N PRO A 280 26.99 -8.57 -6.40
CA PRO A 280 26.41 -9.26 -7.56
C PRO A 280 27.43 -10.15 -8.30
N GLN A 281 28.70 -9.76 -8.32
CA GLN A 281 29.75 -10.57 -8.98
C GLN A 281 29.96 -11.92 -8.27
N ILE A 282 29.96 -11.94 -6.94
CA ILE A 282 30.08 -13.20 -6.17
C ILE A 282 28.89 -14.11 -6.46
N ILE A 283 27.69 -13.54 -6.59
CA ILE A 283 26.48 -14.30 -6.95
C ILE A 283 26.64 -14.92 -8.34
N ARG A 284 27.10 -14.14 -9.33
CA ARG A 284 27.38 -14.63 -10.68
C ARG A 284 28.44 -15.72 -10.73
N ASP A 285 29.53 -15.55 -9.99
CA ASP A 285 30.62 -16.54 -9.92
C ASP A 285 30.16 -17.86 -9.27
N ASN A 286 29.10 -17.83 -8.47
CA ASN A 286 28.50 -18.98 -7.78
C ASN A 286 27.08 -19.29 -8.27
N LYS A 287 26.80 -19.06 -9.57
CA LYS A 287 25.46 -19.10 -10.17
C LYS A 287 24.57 -20.25 -9.69
N GLN A 288 25.03 -21.51 -9.75
CA GLN A 288 24.18 -22.67 -9.41
C GLN A 288 23.69 -22.62 -7.95
N LYS A 289 24.58 -22.31 -7.00
CA LYS A 289 24.24 -22.19 -5.58
C LYS A 289 23.12 -21.16 -5.37
N TYR A 290 23.21 -20.02 -6.04
CA TYR A 290 22.22 -18.95 -5.89
C TYR A 290 20.93 -19.21 -6.68
N LEU A 291 20.98 -19.94 -7.80
CA LEU A 291 19.78 -20.44 -8.46
C LEU A 291 18.98 -21.39 -7.57
N ASP A 292 19.65 -22.32 -6.88
CA ASP A 292 18.98 -23.22 -5.95
C ASP A 292 18.32 -22.45 -4.79
N GLN A 293 19.00 -21.40 -4.29
CA GLN A 293 18.47 -20.50 -3.27
C GLN A 293 17.31 -19.61 -3.77
N TYR A 294 17.33 -19.21 -5.04
CA TYR A 294 16.29 -18.37 -5.64
C TYR A 294 14.93 -19.07 -5.58
N VAL A 295 14.87 -20.35 -5.98
CA VAL A 295 13.63 -21.16 -5.92
C VAL A 295 13.07 -21.22 -4.50
N ASP A 296 13.94 -21.34 -3.50
CA ASP A 296 13.55 -21.32 -2.08
C ASP A 296 13.06 -19.93 -1.62
N PHE A 297 13.72 -18.86 -2.08
CA PHE A 297 13.46 -17.51 -1.60
C PHE A 297 12.21 -16.87 -2.20
N ILE A 298 11.75 -17.28 -3.40
CA ILE A 298 10.49 -16.78 -3.97
C ILE A 298 9.37 -16.85 -2.92
N HIS A 299 9.26 -17.97 -2.20
CA HIS A 299 8.19 -18.20 -1.22
C HIS A 299 8.53 -17.79 0.23
N LYS A 300 9.78 -17.41 0.52
CA LYS A 300 10.26 -17.20 1.91
C LYS A 300 10.79 -15.80 2.18
N ASP A 301 11.43 -15.18 1.19
CA ASP A 301 12.11 -13.88 1.32
C ASP A 301 12.24 -13.24 -0.06
N ILE A 302 11.15 -12.61 -0.48
CA ILE A 302 10.97 -12.13 -1.84
C ILE A 302 12.05 -11.13 -2.27
N LEU A 303 12.54 -10.30 -1.34
CA LEU A 303 13.60 -9.36 -1.63
C LEU A 303 14.94 -10.07 -1.94
N LYS A 304 15.25 -11.15 -1.23
CA LYS A 304 16.44 -11.97 -1.56
C LYS A 304 16.29 -12.64 -2.92
N ALA A 305 15.09 -13.11 -3.26
CA ALA A 305 14.81 -13.66 -4.58
C ALA A 305 15.05 -12.62 -5.67
N ILE A 306 14.51 -11.41 -5.52
CA ILE A 306 14.72 -10.28 -6.45
C ILE A 306 16.21 -9.91 -6.54
N TYR A 307 16.96 -9.91 -5.44
CA TYR A 307 18.38 -9.60 -5.46
C TYR A 307 19.19 -10.61 -6.27
N ILE A 308 18.93 -11.91 -6.08
CA ILE A 308 19.57 -12.97 -6.89
C ILE A 308 19.16 -12.83 -8.36
N LYS A 309 17.86 -12.66 -8.62
CA LYS A 309 17.30 -12.47 -9.96
C LYS A 309 18.01 -11.33 -10.69
N SER A 310 18.18 -10.20 -10.01
CA SER A 310 18.85 -9.00 -10.55
C SER A 310 20.35 -9.24 -10.78
N ALA A 311 21.04 -9.90 -9.84
CA ALA A 311 22.48 -10.16 -9.99
C ALA A 311 22.80 -11.14 -11.14
N LEU A 312 21.89 -12.08 -11.41
CA LEU A 312 22.01 -13.13 -12.43
C LEU A 312 21.34 -12.77 -13.77
N ASP A 313 20.72 -11.59 -13.88
CA ASP A 313 19.95 -11.15 -15.04
C ASP A 313 18.88 -12.19 -15.46
N LEU A 314 18.16 -12.75 -14.48
CA LEU A 314 17.08 -13.70 -14.74
C LEU A 314 15.85 -12.97 -15.31
N PRO A 315 15.12 -13.59 -16.25
CA PRO A 315 13.89 -13.02 -16.78
C PRO A 315 12.83 -12.87 -15.69
N HIS A 316 11.80 -12.07 -15.96
CA HIS A 316 10.57 -12.10 -15.17
C HIS A 316 9.93 -13.48 -15.28
N GLY A 317 9.40 -13.96 -14.16
CA GLY A 317 8.51 -15.11 -14.15
C GLY A 317 7.33 -14.85 -15.10
N SER A 318 6.87 -15.92 -15.74
CA SER A 318 5.84 -15.86 -16.77
C SER A 318 4.75 -16.90 -16.56
N GLU A 319 4.76 -17.53 -15.38
CA GLU A 319 3.95 -18.69 -15.09
C GLU A 319 2.51 -18.27 -14.81
N ASN A 320 1.55 -18.97 -15.43
CA ASN A 320 0.15 -18.61 -15.28
C ASN A 320 -0.35 -18.85 -13.85
N PRO A 321 -1.19 -17.95 -13.32
CA PRO A 321 -1.95 -18.24 -12.12
C PRO A 321 -2.95 -19.38 -12.39
N LYS A 322 -3.44 -20.00 -11.32
CA LYS A 322 -4.41 -21.11 -11.41
C LYS A 322 -5.40 -21.07 -10.24
N ILE A 323 -6.68 -21.07 -10.54
CA ILE A 323 -7.77 -21.24 -9.56
C ILE A 323 -7.79 -22.71 -9.14
N THR A 324 -7.49 -22.96 -7.86
CA THR A 324 -7.43 -24.31 -7.30
C THR A 324 -8.76 -24.74 -6.67
N ASP A 325 -9.48 -23.82 -6.02
CA ASP A 325 -10.74 -24.13 -5.35
C ASP A 325 -11.70 -22.93 -5.36
N CYS A 326 -12.99 -23.23 -5.22
CA CYS A 326 -14.03 -22.24 -4.96
C CYS A 326 -15.10 -22.88 -4.07
N ARG A 327 -15.45 -22.19 -2.99
CA ARG A 327 -16.49 -22.64 -2.06
C ARG A 327 -17.41 -21.50 -1.65
N VAL A 328 -18.68 -21.85 -1.40
CA VAL A 328 -19.64 -20.97 -0.72
C VAL A 328 -19.43 -21.17 0.77
N LEU A 329 -18.98 -20.11 1.44
CA LEU A 329 -18.77 -20.10 2.88
C LEU A 329 -20.09 -19.91 3.65
N GLU A 330 -20.96 -19.05 3.13
CA GLU A 330 -22.24 -18.72 3.74
C GLU A 330 -23.25 -18.37 2.65
N HIS A 331 -24.49 -18.85 2.82
CA HIS A 331 -25.63 -18.37 2.07
C HIS A 331 -26.74 -17.99 3.06
N LYS A 332 -27.21 -16.73 2.98
CA LYS A 332 -28.26 -16.21 3.84
C LYS A 332 -29.21 -15.29 3.08
N GLY A 333 -30.42 -15.78 2.83
CA GLY A 333 -31.45 -15.06 2.09
C GLY A 333 -31.02 -14.87 0.65
N ASN A 334 -30.58 -13.65 0.34
CA ASN A 334 -30.16 -13.25 -1.00
C ASN A 334 -28.67 -12.89 -1.09
N THR A 335 -27.91 -13.18 -0.01
CA THR A 335 -26.48 -12.90 0.10
C THR A 335 -25.68 -14.20 0.06
N TRP A 336 -24.69 -14.24 -0.82
CA TRP A 336 -23.74 -15.34 -1.03
C TRP A 336 -22.34 -14.89 -0.63
N CYS A 337 -21.64 -15.71 0.15
CA CYS A 337 -20.23 -15.52 0.48
C CYS A 337 -19.41 -16.59 -0.23
N PHE A 338 -18.51 -16.18 -1.11
CA PHE A 338 -17.57 -17.06 -1.82
C PHE A 338 -16.16 -16.90 -1.26
N GLU A 339 -15.41 -17.99 -1.27
CA GLU A 339 -13.96 -18.00 -1.10
C GLU A 339 -13.34 -18.69 -2.31
N ILE A 340 -12.35 -18.02 -2.90
CA ILE A 340 -11.57 -18.49 -4.04
C ILE A 340 -10.16 -18.72 -3.56
N GLU A 341 -9.62 -19.89 -3.90
CA GLU A 341 -8.22 -20.22 -3.71
C GLU A 341 -7.55 -20.30 -5.08
N ALA A 342 -6.38 -19.66 -5.19
CA ALA A 342 -5.55 -19.70 -6.38
C ALA A 342 -4.08 -19.91 -6.01
N THR A 343 -3.30 -20.38 -6.97
CA THR A 343 -1.84 -20.47 -6.88
C THR A 343 -1.23 -19.69 -8.02
N ASP A 344 -0.07 -19.11 -7.78
CA ASP A 344 0.72 -18.45 -8.81
C ASP A 344 2.20 -18.73 -8.47
N PRO A 345 2.95 -19.42 -9.35
CA PRO A 345 4.34 -19.80 -9.07
C PRO A 345 5.26 -18.62 -8.80
N ASP A 346 5.01 -17.48 -9.45
CA ASP A 346 5.85 -16.28 -9.36
C ASP A 346 5.40 -15.31 -8.26
N LEU A 347 4.26 -15.61 -7.64
CA LEU A 347 3.63 -14.90 -6.52
C LEU A 347 3.24 -13.45 -6.82
N ASP A 348 3.02 -13.09 -8.08
CA ASP A 348 2.68 -11.76 -8.54
C ASP A 348 1.20 -11.58 -8.89
N LEU A 349 0.31 -12.39 -8.30
CA LEU A 349 -1.13 -12.23 -8.41
C LEU A 349 -1.59 -10.85 -7.91
N ILE A 350 -2.20 -10.06 -8.79
CA ILE A 350 -2.64 -8.68 -8.51
C ILE A 350 -4.15 -8.57 -8.30
N GLN A 351 -4.93 -9.48 -8.89
CA GLN A 351 -6.39 -9.33 -8.94
C GLN A 351 -7.09 -10.69 -8.92
N CYS A 352 -8.27 -10.72 -8.33
CA CYS A 352 -9.19 -11.84 -8.42
C CYS A 352 -10.61 -11.28 -8.43
N HIS A 353 -11.24 -11.04 -9.59
CA HIS A 353 -12.60 -10.51 -9.72
C HIS A 353 -13.65 -11.56 -10.09
N ALA A 354 -14.93 -11.20 -9.98
CA ALA A 354 -16.05 -12.04 -10.41
C ALA A 354 -16.95 -11.32 -11.41
N GLU A 355 -17.46 -12.08 -12.36
CA GLU A 355 -18.45 -11.68 -13.35
C GLU A 355 -19.72 -12.50 -13.12
N VAL A 356 -20.86 -11.83 -12.95
CA VAL A 356 -22.14 -12.48 -12.66
C VAL A 356 -23.03 -12.42 -13.90
N GLU A 357 -23.52 -13.59 -14.33
CA GLU A 357 -24.43 -13.73 -15.47
C GLU A 357 -25.77 -14.33 -15.05
N GLY A 358 -26.85 -13.95 -15.75
CA GLY A 358 -28.19 -14.51 -15.53
C GLY A 358 -29.02 -13.80 -14.46
N VAL A 359 -28.55 -12.67 -13.96
CA VAL A 359 -29.30 -11.75 -13.08
C VAL A 359 -29.16 -10.32 -13.57
N ASP A 360 -30.28 -9.59 -13.57
CA ASP A 360 -30.32 -8.19 -14.05
C ASP A 360 -29.75 -7.21 -13.00
N ASN A 361 -29.85 -7.55 -11.71
CA ASN A 361 -29.39 -6.70 -10.62
C ASN A 361 -28.61 -7.53 -9.59
N TYR A 362 -27.38 -7.11 -9.30
CA TYR A 362 -26.56 -7.63 -8.21
C TYR A 362 -25.71 -6.51 -7.59
N VAL A 363 -25.29 -6.72 -6.35
CA VAL A 363 -24.44 -5.76 -5.61
C VAL A 363 -23.40 -6.53 -4.80
N TYR A 364 -22.13 -6.12 -4.89
CA TYR A 364 -21.10 -6.58 -3.97
C TYR A 364 -21.22 -5.83 -2.64
N LYS A 365 -21.31 -6.57 -1.52
CA LYS A 365 -21.38 -5.97 -0.17
C LYS A 365 -19.99 -5.54 0.32
N ASN A 366 -19.98 -4.42 1.05
CA ASN A 366 -18.85 -3.86 1.82
C ASN A 366 -17.67 -3.25 1.04
N ASN A 367 -17.83 -2.84 -0.22
CA ASN A 367 -16.73 -2.30 -1.05
C ASN A 367 -15.49 -3.22 -1.12
N PHE A 368 -15.61 -4.48 -0.68
CA PHE A 368 -14.78 -5.58 -1.15
C PHE A 368 -15.25 -5.89 -2.57
N GLU A 369 -15.05 -4.91 -3.46
CA GLU A 369 -14.78 -5.24 -4.84
C GLU A 369 -13.66 -6.27 -4.80
N MET A 370 -13.88 -7.35 -5.52
CA MET A 370 -13.00 -8.49 -5.61
C MET A 370 -11.67 -8.10 -6.31
N ASN A 371 -10.88 -7.27 -5.63
CA ASN A 371 -9.55 -6.81 -6.04
C ASN A 371 -8.52 -7.07 -4.93
N SER A 372 -8.96 -7.40 -3.70
CA SER A 372 -8.04 -7.77 -2.63
C SER A 372 -7.75 -9.27 -2.67
N VAL A 373 -6.52 -9.62 -2.99
CA VAL A 373 -6.01 -10.98 -2.86
C VAL A 373 -5.10 -11.05 -1.63
N SER A 374 -5.29 -12.04 -0.76
CA SER A 374 -4.39 -12.29 0.38
C SER A 374 -3.55 -13.54 0.14
N TYR A 375 -2.23 -13.46 0.31
CA TYR A 375 -1.37 -14.63 0.23
C TYR A 375 -1.28 -15.35 1.58
N ASN A 376 -1.52 -16.66 1.55
CA ASN A 376 -1.32 -17.56 2.68
C ASN A 376 0.00 -18.33 2.49
N PRO A 377 1.05 -17.99 3.26
CA PRO A 377 2.36 -18.63 3.13
C PRO A 377 2.39 -20.10 3.61
N GLU A 378 1.46 -20.53 4.48
CA GLU A 378 1.45 -21.91 4.99
C GLU A 378 1.09 -22.92 3.89
N ASN A 379 0.18 -22.53 3.00
CA ASN A 379 -0.33 -23.39 1.92
C ASN A 379 0.18 -22.98 0.53
N ASN A 380 0.97 -21.90 0.43
CA ASN A 380 1.37 -21.30 -0.83
C ASN A 380 0.18 -20.98 -1.75
N GLN A 381 -0.87 -20.38 -1.17
CA GLN A 381 -2.13 -20.11 -1.86
C GLN A 381 -2.56 -18.67 -1.66
N PHE A 382 -3.06 -18.08 -2.73
CA PHE A 382 -3.82 -16.85 -2.70
C PHE A 382 -5.28 -17.14 -2.36
N ILE A 383 -5.85 -16.32 -1.50
CA ILE A 383 -7.24 -16.40 -1.05
C ILE A 383 -7.92 -15.08 -1.34
N SER A 384 -9.09 -15.15 -1.97
CA SER A 384 -9.99 -14.00 -2.17
C SER A 384 -11.38 -14.35 -1.64
N LYS A 385 -12.05 -13.36 -1.04
CA LYS A 385 -13.40 -13.51 -0.49
C LYS A 385 -14.35 -12.50 -1.11
N CYS A 386 -15.55 -12.95 -1.44
CA CYS A 386 -16.57 -12.13 -2.08
C CYS A 386 -17.92 -12.25 -1.39
N HIS A 387 -18.58 -11.12 -1.15
CA HIS A 387 -19.97 -11.10 -0.70
C HIS A 387 -20.86 -10.53 -1.81
N LEU A 388 -21.66 -11.39 -2.42
CA LEU A 388 -22.56 -11.03 -3.50
C LEU A 388 -24.01 -11.02 -3.02
N VAL A 389 -24.75 -9.96 -3.31
CA VAL A 389 -26.20 -9.90 -3.13
C VAL A 389 -26.86 -9.97 -4.50
N VAL A 390 -27.73 -10.95 -4.69
CA VAL A 390 -28.52 -11.13 -5.93
C VAL A 390 -30.01 -10.95 -5.62
N GLU A 391 -30.83 -10.57 -6.58
CA GLU A 391 -32.29 -10.58 -6.38
C GLU A 391 -32.82 -12.02 -6.18
N GLU A 392 -33.77 -12.21 -5.25
CA GLU A 392 -34.29 -13.53 -4.90
C GLU A 392 -34.91 -14.26 -6.10
N GLY A 393 -34.48 -15.51 -6.31
CA GLY A 393 -35.21 -16.47 -7.16
C GLY A 393 -34.54 -16.89 -8.47
N ASN A 394 -33.39 -16.33 -8.83
CA ASN A 394 -32.74 -16.62 -10.11
C ASN A 394 -31.53 -17.57 -9.98
N LEU A 395 -31.45 -18.49 -10.93
CA LEU A 395 -30.29 -19.34 -11.17
C LEU A 395 -29.26 -18.46 -11.89
N PHE A 396 -28.08 -18.27 -11.30
CA PHE A 396 -27.04 -17.42 -11.87
C PHE A 396 -25.75 -18.19 -12.06
N LYS A 397 -24.93 -17.70 -12.99
CA LYS A 397 -23.55 -18.14 -13.15
C LYS A 397 -22.64 -17.09 -12.59
N ILE A 398 -21.55 -17.53 -11.99
CA ILE A 398 -20.47 -16.66 -11.55
C ILE A 398 -19.18 -17.16 -12.17
N ARG A 399 -18.50 -16.31 -12.92
CA ARG A 399 -17.17 -16.56 -13.47
C ARG A 399 -16.17 -15.79 -12.63
N PHE A 400 -15.21 -16.51 -12.06
CA PHE A 400 -14.08 -15.89 -11.38
C PHE A 400 -12.92 -15.75 -12.37
N VAL A 401 -12.19 -14.65 -12.26
CA VAL A 401 -11.01 -14.35 -13.05
C VAL A 401 -9.89 -13.97 -12.08
N VAL A 402 -8.77 -14.69 -12.12
CA VAL A 402 -7.55 -14.34 -11.39
C VAL A 402 -6.51 -13.88 -12.40
N LYS A 403 -5.84 -12.75 -12.12
CA LYS A 403 -4.88 -12.12 -13.03
C LYS A 403 -3.58 -11.80 -12.29
N ASP A 404 -2.46 -12.09 -12.93
CA ASP A 404 -1.12 -11.77 -12.43
C ASP A 404 -0.63 -10.39 -12.92
N SER A 405 0.52 -9.95 -12.41
CA SER A 405 1.08 -8.63 -12.70
C SER A 405 1.54 -8.47 -14.16
N ILE A 406 1.73 -9.57 -14.87
CA ILE A 406 2.13 -9.54 -16.28
C ILE A 406 0.96 -9.64 -17.25
N GLY A 407 -0.23 -9.98 -16.77
CA GLY A 407 -1.47 -10.06 -17.54
C GLY A 407 -1.88 -11.48 -17.95
N ASN A 408 -1.22 -12.52 -17.43
CA ASN A 408 -1.78 -13.87 -17.53
C ASN A 408 -2.97 -13.99 -16.59
N PHE A 409 -3.87 -14.91 -16.95
CA PHE A 409 -5.07 -15.14 -16.17
C PHE A 409 -5.52 -16.59 -16.20
N ASP A 410 -6.32 -16.94 -15.20
CA ASP A 410 -7.12 -18.16 -15.19
C ASP A 410 -8.58 -17.81 -14.84
N THR A 411 -9.52 -18.56 -15.42
CA THR A 411 -10.95 -18.33 -15.17
C THR A 411 -11.69 -19.61 -14.84
N LYS A 412 -12.69 -19.51 -13.97
CA LYS A 412 -13.53 -20.65 -13.59
C LYS A 412 -14.97 -20.23 -13.36
N THR A 413 -15.90 -20.90 -14.04
CA THR A 413 -17.33 -20.60 -13.99
C THR A 413 -18.10 -21.62 -13.16
N PHE A 414 -18.94 -21.13 -12.26
CA PHE A 414 -19.78 -21.94 -11.37
C PHE A 414 -21.26 -21.63 -11.63
N SER A 415 -22.09 -22.68 -11.66
CA SER A 415 -23.54 -22.54 -11.65
C SER A 415 -24.07 -22.66 -10.23
N ILE A 416 -24.83 -21.67 -9.80
CA ILE A 416 -25.45 -21.64 -8.48
C ILE A 416 -26.90 -22.07 -8.60
N LYS A 417 -27.24 -23.22 -8.01
CA LYS A 417 -28.61 -23.76 -7.98
C LYS A 417 -29.33 -23.34 -6.70
N LYS A 418 -30.66 -23.34 -6.75
CA LYS A 418 -31.58 -22.91 -5.68
C LYS A 418 -31.44 -23.67 -4.35
N ASP A 419 -30.83 -24.84 -4.35
CA ASP A 419 -30.64 -25.70 -3.16
C ASP A 419 -29.25 -25.53 -2.52
N ASP A 420 -28.65 -24.34 -2.65
CA ASP A 420 -27.31 -23.99 -2.12
C ASP A 420 -26.17 -24.89 -2.60
N THR A 421 -26.42 -25.65 -3.67
CA THR A 421 -25.45 -26.54 -4.27
C THR A 421 -24.70 -25.83 -5.39
N ILE A 422 -23.38 -25.71 -5.22
CA ILE A 422 -22.47 -25.35 -6.29
C ILE A 422 -22.25 -26.61 -7.11
N SER A 423 -22.47 -26.53 -8.41
CA SER A 423 -21.91 -27.51 -9.34
C SER A 423 -20.94 -26.74 -10.23
N PRO A 424 -19.65 -27.14 -10.30
CA PRO A 424 -18.83 -26.71 -11.40
C PRO A 424 -19.58 -27.06 -12.69
N LEU A 425 -19.71 -26.09 -13.59
CA LEU A 425 -20.00 -26.46 -14.97
C LEU A 425 -18.78 -27.24 -15.47
N GLU A 426 -18.96 -28.21 -16.38
CA GLU A 426 -17.84 -28.94 -16.99
C GLU A 426 -16.69 -27.98 -17.33
N GLU A 427 -15.48 -28.32 -16.90
CA GLU A 427 -14.30 -27.45 -16.93
C GLU A 427 -14.09 -26.82 -18.31
N VAL A 428 -14.36 -25.51 -18.38
CA VAL A 428 -13.72 -24.63 -19.36
C VAL A 428 -12.79 -23.74 -18.54
N SER A 429 -11.63 -24.30 -18.16
CA SER A 429 -10.53 -23.49 -17.63
C SER A 429 -9.82 -22.87 -18.83
N ASP A 430 -10.12 -21.62 -19.11
CA ASP A 430 -9.37 -20.85 -20.09
C ASP A 430 -8.19 -20.19 -19.38
N THR A 431 -7.01 -20.78 -19.54
CA THR A 431 -5.74 -20.13 -19.23
C THR A 431 -5.26 -19.37 -20.45
N GLY A 432 -5.02 -18.07 -20.34
CA GLY A 432 -4.60 -17.24 -21.46
C GLY A 432 -3.53 -16.22 -21.05
N ASN A 433 -2.83 -15.71 -22.07
CA ASN A 433 -1.91 -14.59 -21.95
C ASN A 433 -2.41 -13.51 -22.91
N LEU A 434 -2.73 -12.30 -22.40
CA LEU A 434 -3.20 -11.18 -23.22
C LEU A 434 -2.10 -10.55 -24.10
N LEU A 435 -0.82 -10.91 -23.90
CA LEU A 435 0.35 -10.27 -24.50
C LEU A 435 1.09 -11.10 -25.57
N ASN A 436 0.54 -12.21 -26.06
CA ASN A 436 1.20 -12.98 -27.12
C ASN A 436 0.94 -12.39 -28.52
N ASN A 437 1.64 -11.30 -28.82
CA ASN A 437 2.14 -10.95 -30.15
C ASN A 437 3.52 -10.32 -29.99
N ASP A 438 4.53 -11.18 -29.75
CA ASP A 438 5.83 -11.18 -30.45
C ASP A 438 6.83 -12.04 -29.68
N THR A 439 6.70 -13.35 -29.88
CA THR A 439 7.83 -14.27 -29.70
C THR A 439 8.80 -14.05 -30.86
N VAL A 440 9.68 -13.05 -30.78
CA VAL A 440 10.88 -13.01 -31.63
C VAL A 440 12.06 -13.47 -30.79
N ALA A 441 12.51 -14.65 -31.16
CA ALA A 441 13.66 -15.36 -30.63
C ALA A 441 14.90 -14.47 -30.53
N LEU A 442 15.55 -14.59 -29.38
CA LEU A 442 16.87 -14.06 -29.09
C LEU A 442 17.93 -14.90 -29.84
N GLU A 443 18.04 -14.71 -31.16
CA GLU A 443 19.28 -15.03 -31.87
C GLU A 443 20.30 -13.91 -31.60
N ARG A 444 21.19 -14.16 -30.65
CA ARG A 444 22.51 -13.52 -30.64
C ARG A 444 23.34 -14.16 -31.75
N ASP A 445 23.74 -13.38 -32.74
CA ASP A 445 24.97 -13.63 -33.47
C ASP A 445 25.81 -12.34 -33.62
N LYS A 446 26.97 -12.38 -32.96
CA LYS A 446 28.29 -11.83 -33.30
C LYS A 446 28.42 -10.44 -33.95
N CYS A 447 28.93 -9.51 -33.14
CA CYS A 447 30.17 -8.76 -33.35
C CYS A 447 30.64 -8.49 -34.80
N VAL A 448 30.54 -7.24 -35.25
CA VAL A 448 31.53 -6.62 -36.15
C VAL A 448 31.79 -5.18 -35.69
N SER A 449 33.02 -4.95 -35.26
CA SER A 449 33.67 -3.63 -35.20
C SER A 449 33.76 -3.01 -36.59
N ASN A 450 33.27 -1.77 -36.76
CA ASN A 450 34.11 -0.62 -37.16
C ASN A 450 33.28 0.60 -37.57
N GLU A 451 33.93 1.73 -37.26
CA GLU A 451 33.86 3.05 -37.90
C GLU A 451 32.79 4.06 -37.46
N ILE A 452 33.37 5.20 -37.11
CA ILE A 452 32.85 6.44 -36.59
C ILE A 452 32.06 7.15 -37.68
N ALA A 453 30.84 7.59 -37.36
CA ALA A 453 30.26 8.77 -37.96
C ALA A 453 29.65 9.61 -36.82
N GLU A 454 30.26 10.77 -36.58
CA GLU A 454 29.76 11.81 -35.68
C GLU A 454 28.30 12.16 -36.00
N VAL A 455 27.42 11.94 -35.02
CA VAL A 455 26.12 12.61 -34.97
C VAL A 455 26.07 13.35 -33.64
N ASN A 456 26.02 14.67 -33.75
CA ASN A 456 26.15 15.64 -32.68
C ASN A 456 25.26 15.31 -31.46
N HIS A 457 25.89 15.17 -30.30
CA HIS A 457 25.22 15.28 -29.01
C HIS A 457 24.58 16.66 -28.89
N ILE A 458 23.25 16.72 -28.97
CA ILE A 458 22.49 17.85 -28.46
C ILE A 458 22.53 17.72 -26.93
N ALA A 459 23.14 18.71 -26.30
CA ALA A 459 23.31 18.77 -24.86
C ALA A 459 21.95 18.82 -24.15
N THR A 460 21.77 17.95 -23.16
CA THR A 460 20.75 18.07 -22.12
C THR A 460 20.87 19.45 -21.46
N PRO A 461 19.79 20.23 -21.33
CA PRO A 461 19.82 21.47 -20.56
C PRO A 461 20.16 21.15 -19.10
N LYS A 462 21.21 21.78 -18.57
CA LYS A 462 21.50 21.77 -17.13
C LYS A 462 20.40 22.57 -16.42
N VAL A 463 19.42 21.89 -15.85
CA VAL A 463 18.48 22.47 -14.88
C VAL A 463 19.29 22.87 -13.62
N PRO A 464 19.12 24.09 -13.06
CA PRO A 464 19.87 24.50 -11.88
C PRO A 464 19.41 23.73 -10.65
N VAL A 465 20.32 22.97 -10.03
CA VAL A 465 20.13 22.42 -8.68
C VAL A 465 20.12 23.59 -7.68
N PRO A 466 19.07 23.78 -6.86
CA PRO A 466 19.12 24.79 -5.80
C PRO A 466 20.20 24.41 -4.79
N ASN A 467 21.14 25.32 -4.58
CA ASN A 467 22.22 25.19 -3.61
C ASN A 467 21.65 25.40 -2.20
N VAL A 468 21.18 24.32 -1.55
CA VAL A 468 20.82 24.34 -0.13
C VAL A 468 22.12 24.11 0.65
N GLY A 469 22.59 25.17 1.30
CA GLY A 469 23.86 25.18 2.03
C GLY A 469 23.97 24.03 3.03
N THR A 470 24.97 23.18 2.80
CA THR A 470 25.54 22.28 3.80
C THR A 470 26.33 23.11 4.81
N GLU A 471 25.85 23.16 6.05
CA GLU A 471 26.63 23.09 7.30
C GLU A 471 25.69 23.39 8.49
N ILE A 472 25.23 22.34 9.18
CA ILE A 472 24.78 22.45 10.57
C ILE A 472 25.51 21.37 11.37
N PRO A 473 26.17 21.70 12.50
CA PRO A 473 26.95 20.74 13.26
C PRO A 473 26.06 19.69 13.92
N VAL A 474 26.53 18.45 13.91
CA VAL A 474 26.00 17.34 14.70
C VAL A 474 26.42 17.57 16.16
N GLU A 475 25.61 18.27 16.95
CA GLU A 475 25.58 18.13 18.41
C GLU A 475 24.37 18.87 19.03
N GLU A 476 23.78 18.27 20.07
CA GLU A 476 22.62 18.70 20.86
C GLU A 476 21.22 18.52 20.24
N ILE A 477 20.79 17.26 20.11
CA ILE A 477 19.37 16.92 20.26
C ILE A 477 19.01 17.13 21.74
N GLY A 478 18.52 18.33 22.03
CA GLY A 478 17.99 18.70 23.33
C GLY A 478 16.95 17.71 23.81
N LYS A 479 17.15 17.24 25.04
CA LYS A 479 16.18 16.51 25.86
C LYS A 479 14.80 17.16 25.74
N VAL A 480 13.87 16.51 25.04
CA VAL A 480 12.44 16.75 25.26
C VAL A 480 12.14 16.19 26.65
N VAL A 481 12.21 17.08 27.65
CA VAL A 481 11.64 16.81 28.97
C VAL A 481 10.14 16.66 28.75
N LEU A 482 9.67 15.41 28.76
CA LEU A 482 8.27 15.06 28.92
C LEU A 482 7.81 15.65 30.26
N THR A 483 7.32 16.89 30.26
CA THR A 483 6.50 17.36 31.37
C THR A 483 5.22 16.54 31.34
N GLU A 484 5.07 15.64 32.31
CA GLU A 484 3.84 14.91 32.59
C GLU A 484 2.70 15.90 32.84
N LYS A 485 2.03 16.35 31.78
CA LYS A 485 0.67 16.86 31.91
C LYS A 485 -0.20 15.64 32.12
N THR A 486 -0.69 15.49 33.34
CA THR A 486 -1.58 14.43 33.77
C THR A 486 -2.73 14.26 32.77
N SER A 487 -2.71 13.14 32.05
CA SER A 487 -3.77 12.74 31.13
C SER A 487 -5.13 12.68 31.85
N PRO A 488 -6.25 13.05 31.19
CA PRO A 488 -7.61 12.88 31.74
C PRO A 488 -7.85 11.48 32.32
N SER A 489 -7.24 10.44 31.73
CA SER A 489 -7.30 9.05 32.19
C SER A 489 -6.71 8.86 33.60
N TYR A 490 -5.66 9.61 33.94
CA TYR A 490 -5.00 9.52 35.25
C TYR A 490 -5.82 10.19 36.36
N LEU A 491 -6.54 11.27 36.04
CA LEU A 491 -7.52 11.90 36.93
C LEU A 491 -8.70 10.96 37.22
N ILE A 492 -9.19 10.24 36.21
CA ILE A 492 -10.25 9.23 36.36
C ILE A 492 -9.77 8.09 37.26
N ILE A 493 -8.56 7.56 37.05
CA ILE A 493 -7.99 6.49 37.89
C ILE A 493 -7.85 6.93 39.36
N LYS A 494 -7.37 8.15 39.62
CA LYS A 494 -7.26 8.69 40.99
C LYS A 494 -8.63 8.87 41.64
N ALA A 495 -9.62 9.35 40.89
CA ALA A 495 -10.99 9.50 41.38
C ALA A 495 -11.62 8.14 41.71
N SER A 496 -11.44 7.13 40.86
CA SER A 496 -11.91 5.76 41.09
C SER A 496 -11.25 5.12 42.30
N LEU A 497 -9.93 5.32 42.50
CA LEU A 497 -9.21 4.81 43.66
C LEU A 497 -9.67 5.46 44.97
N ALA A 498 -9.85 6.79 44.98
CA ALA A 498 -10.39 7.51 46.12
C ALA A 498 -11.81 7.02 46.48
N PHE A 499 -12.65 6.76 45.47
CA PHE A 499 -14.00 6.24 45.65
C PHE A 499 -14.01 4.82 46.23
N LEU A 500 -13.10 3.96 45.77
CA LEU A 500 -12.93 2.60 46.30
C LEU A 500 -12.53 2.61 47.78
N ILE A 501 -11.60 3.49 48.16
CA ILE A 501 -11.18 3.68 49.56
C ILE A 501 -12.38 4.12 50.43
N CYS A 502 -13.18 5.08 49.95
CA CYS A 502 -14.41 5.49 50.65
C CYS A 502 -15.40 4.34 50.82
N LEU A 503 -15.56 3.48 49.80
CA LEU A 503 -16.44 2.30 49.87
C LEU A 503 -15.96 1.30 50.94
N VAL A 504 -14.66 1.02 51.00
CA VAL A 504 -14.05 0.12 52.00
C VAL A 504 -14.25 0.68 53.42
N ILE A 505 -14.06 1.99 53.62
CA ILE A 505 -14.30 2.64 54.91
C ILE A 505 -15.77 2.53 55.33
N LEU A 506 -16.70 2.76 54.40
CA LEU A 506 -18.14 2.63 54.66
C LEU A 506 -18.54 1.19 55.01
N LEU A 507 -17.99 0.19 54.31
CA LEU A 507 -18.19 -1.23 54.61
C LEU A 507 -17.63 -1.60 55.99
N TYR A 508 -16.44 -1.12 56.34
CA TYR A 508 -15.84 -1.33 57.66
C TYR A 508 -16.70 -0.74 58.78
N LEU A 509 -17.15 0.51 58.62
CA LEU A 509 -18.04 1.17 59.59
C LEU A 509 -19.38 0.44 59.72
N TYR A 510 -19.95 -0.06 58.61
CA TYR A 510 -21.18 -0.85 58.62
C TYR A 510 -21.02 -2.14 59.43
N VAL A 511 -19.96 -2.91 59.19
CA VAL A 511 -19.68 -4.16 59.93
C VAL A 511 -19.46 -3.88 61.41
N LYS A 512 -18.74 -2.81 61.75
CA LYS A 512 -18.49 -2.41 63.15
C LYS A 512 -19.79 -2.03 63.86
N LEU A 513 -20.65 -1.22 63.22
CA LEU A 513 -21.96 -0.82 63.79
C LEU A 513 -22.93 -2.01 63.90
N TYR A 514 -22.89 -2.94 62.95
CA TYR A 514 -23.70 -4.16 63.00
C TYR A 514 -23.30 -5.07 64.17
N LYS A 515 -21.98 -5.25 64.41
CA LYS A 515 -21.47 -6.02 65.57
C LYS A 515 -21.91 -5.40 66.90
N VAL A 516 -21.78 -4.07 67.05
CA VAL A 516 -22.18 -3.36 68.29
C VAL A 516 -23.67 -3.52 68.59
N LYS A 517 -24.52 -3.56 67.56
CA LYS A 517 -25.98 -3.74 67.71
C LYS A 517 -26.36 -5.17 68.11
N LYS A 518 -25.59 -6.17 67.68
CA LYS A 518 -25.79 -7.58 68.04
C LYS A 518 -25.43 -7.84 69.51
N THR A 519 -24.41 -7.17 70.05
CA THR A 519 -24.03 -7.23 71.47
C THR A 519 -24.94 -6.47 72.44
N LYS A 520 -25.88 -5.65 71.95
CA LYS A 520 -26.88 -4.96 72.80
C LYS A 520 -28.24 -5.67 72.85
N ASN A 521 -28.43 -6.70 72.02
CA ASN A 521 -29.67 -7.48 71.92
C ASN A 521 -29.52 -8.92 72.46
N ASN A 522 -28.34 -9.23 73.01
CA ASN A 522 -28.11 -10.32 73.97
C ASN A 522 -27.82 -9.66 75.32
#